data_AF-A0A3N4RI26-F1
#
_entry.id   AF-A0A3N4RI26-F1
#
_cell.length_a   1.000
_cell.length_b   1.000
_cell.length_c   1.000
_cell.angle_alpha   90.00
_cell.angle_beta   90.00
_cell.angle_gamma   90.00
#
_symmetry.space_group_name_H-M   'P 1'
#
loop_
_entity.id
_entity.type
_entity.pdbx_description
1 polymer ?
#
loop_
_entity_poly.entity_id
_entity_poly.type
_entity_poly.pdbx_seq_one_letter_code
_entity_poly.pdbx_strand_id
1 'polypeptide(L)'
;MTNTSTLDLILPGDEPDDDGQDYDGLSSPERETLAEAAGMGVRAAAWIRTLAERQGEEDNRRSLERYARAVERILSREIVTDRDGPLEGQLLYKLDAANFTIRLWNASGPMDLQPAEQVALAAIGAATASAPGLAANRALGADLPRVIALIGHAMAVGGPGCPR
;
A
#
# COMPACT_ATOMS: atom_id res chain seq x y z
N MET A 1 61.60 -23.08 45.93
CA MET A 1 60.18 -23.44 46.00
C MET A 1 59.58 -23.20 44.63
N THR A 2 59.00 -24.26 44.07
CA THR A 2 58.47 -24.43 42.73
C THR A 2 57.14 -23.68 42.50
N ASN A 3 56.96 -23.17 41.28
CA ASN A 3 55.74 -22.90 40.48
C ASN A 3 54.37 -22.87 41.19
N THR A 4 53.40 -22.02 40.81
CA THR A 4 52.62 -22.21 39.57
C THR A 4 51.83 -20.94 39.25
N SER A 5 51.99 -20.44 38.01
CA SER A 5 51.05 -19.51 37.36
C SER A 5 49.73 -20.22 37.08
N THR A 6 48.62 -19.60 37.44
CA THR A 6 47.31 -19.96 36.89
C THR A 6 46.63 -18.68 36.41
N LEU A 7 46.80 -18.43 35.12
CA LEU A 7 45.89 -17.64 34.31
C LEU A 7 44.67 -18.54 34.04
N ASP A 8 43.49 -18.10 34.46
CA ASP A 8 42.16 -18.63 34.13
C ASP A 8 41.17 -17.50 34.46
N LEU A 9 40.20 -17.07 33.67
CA LEU A 9 39.69 -17.47 32.37
C LEU A 9 39.14 -16.19 31.72
N ILE A 10 39.59 -15.89 30.50
CA ILE A 10 38.83 -15.04 29.58
C ILE A 10 37.64 -15.90 29.16
N LEU A 11 36.44 -15.58 29.66
CA LEU A 11 35.21 -16.20 29.19
C LEU A 11 35.04 -15.85 27.69
N PRO A 12 34.91 -16.85 26.81
CA PRO A 12 34.59 -16.62 25.41
C PRO A 12 33.09 -16.36 25.26
N GLY A 13 32.75 -15.36 24.48
CA GLY A 13 31.46 -15.27 23.78
C GLY A 13 30.25 -14.90 24.64
N ASP A 14 30.12 -13.61 24.98
CA ASP A 14 28.83 -12.98 24.68
C ASP A 14 28.85 -12.73 23.17
N GLU A 15 28.55 -13.79 22.40
CA GLU A 15 27.94 -13.55 21.10
C GLU A 15 26.68 -12.75 21.41
N PRO A 16 26.47 -11.56 20.82
CA PRO A 16 25.14 -10.99 20.86
C PRO A 16 24.23 -12.10 20.34
N ASP A 17 23.20 -12.44 21.12
CA ASP A 17 22.06 -13.16 20.57
C ASP A 17 21.71 -12.42 19.28
N ASP A 18 22.07 -13.01 18.15
CA ASP A 18 21.52 -12.70 16.85
C ASP A 18 20.13 -13.35 16.87
N ASP A 19 19.29 -12.89 17.80
CA ASP A 19 17.87 -13.02 17.66
C ASP A 19 17.55 -12.15 16.46
N GLY A 20 17.58 -12.76 15.28
CA GLY A 20 17.16 -12.21 14.00
C GLY A 20 15.69 -11.82 14.01
N GLN A 21 15.31 -10.97 14.96
CA GLN A 21 14.05 -10.29 15.09
C GLN A 21 13.96 -9.41 13.85
N ASP A 22 13.08 -9.86 12.96
CA ASP A 22 12.55 -9.07 11.87
C ASP A 22 12.28 -7.65 12.38
N TYR A 23 13.05 -6.70 11.84
CA TYR A 23 13.22 -5.32 12.31
C TYR A 23 11.94 -4.45 12.25
N ASP A 24 10.78 -5.04 11.95
CA ASP A 24 9.49 -4.38 11.79
C ASP A 24 8.40 -4.85 12.79
N GLY A 25 8.68 -5.85 13.62
CA GLY A 25 7.74 -6.36 14.63
C GLY A 25 6.52 -7.08 14.06
N LEU A 26 6.56 -7.51 12.79
CA LEU A 26 5.47 -8.19 12.10
C LEU A 26 5.64 -9.71 12.11
N SER A 27 4.54 -10.43 12.31
CA SER A 27 4.52 -11.89 12.13
C SER A 27 4.68 -12.26 10.64
N SER A 28 5.18 -13.46 10.33
CA SER A 28 5.30 -13.92 8.93
C SER A 28 4.00 -13.82 8.12
N PRO A 29 2.82 -14.18 8.67
CA PRO A 29 1.55 -13.99 7.96
C PRO A 29 1.21 -12.53 7.66
N GLU A 30 1.56 -11.59 8.56
CA GLU A 30 1.36 -10.16 8.32
C GLU A 30 2.29 -9.64 7.22
N ARG A 31 3.55 -10.13 7.20
CA ARG A 31 4.51 -9.81 6.13
C ARG A 31 4.04 -10.32 4.77
N GLU A 32 3.50 -11.54 4.70
CA GLU A 32 2.91 -12.09 3.49
C GLU A 32 1.72 -11.25 3.02
N THR A 33 0.82 -10.90 3.94
CA THR A 33 -0.35 -10.06 3.63
C THR A 33 0.05 -8.66 3.12
N LEU A 34 1.12 -8.07 3.68
CA LEU A 34 1.67 -6.80 3.18
C LEU A 34 2.27 -6.93 1.78
N ALA A 35 2.98 -8.03 1.50
CA ALA A 35 3.50 -8.29 0.17
C ALA A 35 2.36 -8.46 -0.85
N GLU A 36 1.28 -9.14 -0.46
CA GLU A 36 0.08 -9.24 -1.28
C GLU A 36 -0.59 -7.89 -1.52
N ALA A 37 -0.68 -7.03 -0.50
CA ALA A 37 -1.20 -5.68 -0.62
C ALA A 37 -0.36 -4.84 -1.60
N ALA A 38 0.97 -4.92 -1.50
CA ALA A 38 1.88 -4.25 -2.42
C ALA A 38 1.67 -4.74 -3.86
N GLY A 39 1.59 -6.06 -4.06
CA GLY A 39 1.30 -6.66 -5.36
C GLY A 39 -0.08 -6.23 -5.91
N MET A 40 -1.08 -6.11 -5.05
CA MET A 40 -2.40 -5.60 -5.43
C MET A 40 -2.37 -4.12 -5.82
N GLY A 41 -1.63 -3.29 -5.09
CA GLY A 41 -1.44 -1.88 -5.41
C GLY A 41 -0.79 -1.67 -6.77
N VAL A 42 0.22 -2.47 -7.11
CA VAL A 42 0.85 -2.44 -8.44
C VAL A 42 -0.14 -2.81 -9.54
N ARG A 43 -0.94 -3.87 -9.35
CA ARG A 43 -1.96 -4.30 -10.33
C ARG A 43 -3.05 -3.24 -10.51
N ALA A 44 -3.56 -2.68 -9.42
CA ALA A 44 -4.55 -1.62 -9.45
C ALA A 44 -4.01 -0.38 -10.17
N ALA A 45 -2.79 0.05 -9.85
CA ALA A 45 -2.15 1.17 -10.53
C ALA A 45 -1.94 0.92 -12.03
N ALA A 46 -1.56 -0.29 -12.42
CA ALA A 46 -1.47 -0.66 -13.83
C ALA A 46 -2.83 -0.56 -14.53
N TRP A 47 -3.90 -1.09 -13.94
CA TRP A 47 -5.26 -0.96 -14.48
C TRP A 47 -5.71 0.51 -14.60
N ILE A 48 -5.44 1.34 -13.59
CA ILE A 48 -5.76 2.78 -13.65
C ILE A 48 -4.99 3.48 -14.79
N ARG A 49 -3.74 3.09 -15.04
CA ARG A 49 -2.93 3.65 -16.13
C ARG A 49 -3.51 3.30 -17.50
N THR A 50 -4.10 2.12 -17.70
CA THR A 50 -4.78 1.81 -18.97
C THR A 50 -6.01 2.68 -19.19
N LEU A 51 -6.71 3.07 -18.12
CA LEU A 51 -7.79 4.07 -18.20
C LEU A 51 -7.25 5.47 -18.53
N ALA A 52 -6.07 5.82 -18.02
CA ALA A 52 -5.40 7.08 -18.32
C ALA A 52 -5.01 7.19 -19.80
N GLU A 53 -4.46 6.12 -20.37
CA GLU A 53 -4.07 6.04 -21.79
C GLU A 53 -5.24 6.29 -22.77
N ARG A 54 -6.46 5.94 -22.36
CA ARG A 54 -7.68 6.20 -23.14
C ARG A 54 -8.13 7.66 -23.13
N GLN A 55 -7.66 8.47 -22.19
CA GLN A 55 -8.13 9.85 -22.06
C GLN A 55 -7.56 10.73 -23.17
N GLY A 56 -8.47 11.31 -23.97
CA GLY A 56 -8.13 12.33 -24.98
C GLY A 56 -7.63 13.63 -24.35
N GLU A 57 -8.15 13.98 -23.17
CA GLU A 57 -7.76 15.18 -22.43
C GLU A 57 -6.54 14.93 -21.53
N GLU A 58 -5.52 15.78 -21.65
CA GLU A 58 -4.26 15.69 -20.90
C GLU A 58 -4.45 15.81 -19.38
N ASP A 59 -5.37 16.68 -18.93
CA ASP A 59 -5.66 16.85 -17.50
C ASP A 59 -6.31 15.60 -16.90
N ASN A 60 -7.15 14.91 -17.67
CA ASN A 60 -7.79 13.66 -17.23
C ASN A 60 -6.76 12.53 -17.13
N ARG A 61 -5.86 12.42 -18.12
CA ARG A 61 -4.74 11.47 -18.08
C ARG A 61 -3.85 11.69 -16.87
N ARG A 62 -3.39 12.93 -16.64
CA ARG A 62 -2.56 13.28 -15.48
C ARG A 62 -3.25 13.00 -14.15
N SER A 63 -4.57 13.21 -14.07
CA SER A 63 -5.35 12.91 -12.87
C SER A 63 -5.35 11.42 -12.55
N LEU A 64 -5.63 10.56 -13.54
CA LEU A 64 -5.60 9.11 -13.38
C LEU A 64 -4.18 8.58 -13.09
N GLU A 65 -3.13 9.15 -13.68
CA GLU A 65 -1.75 8.78 -13.36
C GLU A 65 -1.34 9.14 -11.92
N ARG A 66 -1.75 10.31 -11.43
CA ARG A 66 -1.55 10.68 -10.02
C ARG A 66 -2.27 9.73 -9.10
N TYR A 67 -3.51 9.38 -9.45
CA TYR A 67 -4.32 8.43 -8.71
C TYR A 67 -3.67 7.03 -8.67
N ALA A 68 -3.19 6.52 -9.81
CA ALA A 68 -2.44 5.26 -9.89
C ALA A 68 -1.20 5.26 -8.99
N ARG A 69 -0.40 6.34 -9.03
CA ARG A 69 0.78 6.50 -8.17
C ARG A 69 0.41 6.51 -6.69
N ALA A 70 -0.68 7.16 -6.31
CA ALA A 70 -1.15 7.20 -4.92
C ALA A 70 -1.51 5.78 -4.45
N VAL A 71 -2.33 5.06 -5.21
CA VAL A 71 -2.74 3.68 -4.89
C VAL A 71 -1.54 2.75 -4.71
N GLU A 72 -0.60 2.76 -5.66
CA GLU A 72 0.61 1.95 -5.58
C GLU A 72 1.44 2.31 -4.35
N ARG A 73 1.70 3.60 -4.14
CA ARG A 73 2.54 4.10 -3.05
C ARG A 73 1.97 3.70 -1.69
N ILE A 74 0.66 3.88 -1.50
CA ILE A 74 0.02 3.60 -0.22
C ILE A 74 0.07 2.12 0.08
N LEU A 75 -0.36 1.29 -0.87
CA LEU A 75 -0.45 -0.15 -0.66
C LEU A 75 0.91 -0.86 -0.61
N SER A 76 1.99 -0.21 -1.05
CA SER A 76 3.34 -0.78 -1.02
C SER A 76 4.27 -0.23 0.07
N ARG A 77 4.08 1.03 0.48
CA ARG A 77 5.02 1.71 1.40
C ARG A 77 4.35 2.24 2.65
N GLU A 78 3.12 2.73 2.54
CA GLU A 78 2.50 3.54 3.60
C GLU A 78 1.50 2.77 4.45
N ILE A 79 1.23 1.49 4.14
CA ILE A 79 0.46 0.63 5.02
C ILE A 79 1.17 0.51 6.36
N VAL A 80 2.50 0.35 6.40
CA VAL A 80 3.25 0.26 7.66
C VAL A 80 3.67 1.67 8.07
N THR A 81 2.99 2.23 9.07
CA THR A 81 3.13 3.62 9.54
C THR A 81 4.50 4.03 10.10
N ASP A 82 5.51 3.17 10.04
CA ASP A 82 6.82 3.40 10.67
C ASP A 82 8.02 2.82 9.90
N ARG A 83 7.83 2.34 8.67
CA ARG A 83 8.93 1.72 7.91
C ARG A 83 10.02 2.73 7.50
N ASP A 84 9.63 4.00 7.32
CA ASP A 84 10.52 5.11 6.92
C ASP A 84 10.35 6.36 7.81
N GLY A 85 9.75 6.21 9.00
CA GLY A 85 9.41 7.31 9.92
C GLY A 85 7.95 7.80 9.82
N PRO A 86 7.55 8.81 10.64
CA PRO A 86 6.17 9.26 10.74
C PRO A 86 5.66 9.78 9.39
N LEU A 87 4.41 9.43 9.05
CA LEU A 87 3.71 9.97 7.88
C LEU A 87 3.70 11.51 7.95
N GLU A 88 4.54 12.17 7.15
CA GLU A 88 4.62 13.64 7.13
C GLU A 88 3.24 14.24 6.79
N GLY A 89 2.88 15.38 7.36
CA GLY A 89 1.52 15.97 7.21
C GLY A 89 1.05 16.22 5.76
N GLN A 90 1.97 16.33 4.80
CA GLN A 90 1.63 16.39 3.37
C GLN A 90 1.05 15.08 2.82
N LEU A 91 1.34 13.96 3.47
CA LEU A 91 0.95 12.62 3.09
C LEU A 91 -0.45 12.29 3.58
N LEU A 92 -0.79 12.64 4.83
CA LEU A 92 -2.17 12.65 5.33
C LEU A 92 -3.08 13.55 4.48
N TYR A 93 -2.56 14.70 4.04
CA TYR A 93 -3.27 15.57 3.11
C TYR A 93 -3.46 14.91 1.73
N LYS A 94 -2.47 14.19 1.19
CA LYS A 94 -2.58 13.42 -0.07
C LYS A 94 -3.46 12.17 0.05
N LEU A 95 -3.54 11.60 1.24
CA LEU A 95 -4.38 10.47 1.64
C LEU A 95 -5.84 10.87 1.90
N ASP A 96 -6.15 12.16 1.94
CA ASP A 96 -7.52 12.65 2.06
C ASP A 96 -8.39 11.98 0.99
N ALA A 97 -9.52 11.42 1.40
CA ALA A 97 -10.54 10.87 0.51
C ALA A 97 -10.93 11.87 -0.59
N ALA A 98 -10.79 13.18 -0.34
CA ALA A 98 -10.95 14.24 -1.33
C ALA A 98 -9.98 14.13 -2.54
N ASN A 99 -8.78 13.57 -2.37
CA ASN A 99 -7.85 13.27 -3.46
C ASN A 99 -8.16 11.94 -4.17
N PHE A 100 -8.92 11.04 -3.52
CA PHE A 100 -9.43 9.82 -4.15
C PHE A 100 -10.78 10.02 -4.83
N THR A 101 -11.51 11.08 -4.50
CA THR A 101 -12.58 11.57 -5.35
C THR A 101 -11.94 12.16 -6.59
N ILE A 102 -12.16 11.54 -7.74
CA ILE A 102 -11.87 12.13 -9.05
C ILE A 102 -12.67 13.43 -9.11
N ARG A 103 -12.06 14.54 -8.67
CA ARG A 103 -12.73 15.83 -8.68
C ARG A 103 -12.93 16.24 -10.13
N LEU A 104 -14.16 16.08 -10.61
CA LEU A 104 -14.66 16.64 -11.88
C LEU A 104 -14.42 18.16 -12.05
N TRP A 105 -13.99 18.87 -11.01
CA TRP A 105 -14.04 20.33 -10.94
C TRP A 105 -12.86 21.01 -11.68
N ASN A 106 -11.83 20.25 -12.07
CA ASN A 106 -10.72 20.72 -12.92
C ASN A 106 -10.60 19.94 -14.23
N ALA A 107 -11.54 19.04 -14.52
CA ALA A 107 -11.56 18.34 -15.79
C ALA A 107 -12.15 19.30 -16.85
N SER A 108 -11.37 19.62 -17.88
CA SER A 108 -11.86 20.46 -19.00
C SER A 108 -12.99 19.79 -19.79
N GLY A 109 -13.24 18.50 -19.57
CA GLY A 109 -14.34 17.73 -20.12
C GLY A 109 -14.55 16.41 -19.34
N PRO A 110 -15.66 15.70 -19.57
CA PRO A 110 -15.93 14.42 -18.92
C PRO A 110 -14.82 13.40 -19.23
N MET A 111 -14.42 12.61 -18.23
CA MET A 111 -13.52 11.48 -18.48
C MET A 111 -14.22 10.41 -19.32
N ASP A 112 -13.48 9.79 -20.23
CA ASP A 112 -13.95 8.60 -20.95
C ASP A 112 -13.87 7.39 -20.02
N LEU A 113 -14.88 7.26 -19.15
CA LEU A 113 -15.03 6.17 -18.20
C LEU A 113 -16.45 5.62 -18.26
N GLN A 114 -16.57 4.30 -18.43
CA GLN A 114 -17.83 3.59 -18.29
C GLN A 114 -18.31 3.66 -16.82
N PRO A 115 -19.62 3.57 -16.55
CA PRO A 115 -20.14 3.60 -15.18
C PRO A 115 -19.49 2.58 -14.24
N ALA A 116 -19.22 1.36 -14.72
CA ALA A 116 -18.54 0.32 -13.93
C ALA A 116 -17.10 0.70 -13.57
N GLU A 117 -16.37 1.37 -14.47
CA GLU A 117 -15.01 1.85 -14.23
C GLU A 117 -14.98 2.97 -13.19
N GLN A 118 -15.99 3.85 -13.20
CA GLN A 118 -16.13 4.92 -12.21
C GLN A 118 -16.38 4.34 -10.81
N VAL A 119 -17.26 3.36 -10.69
CA VAL A 119 -17.54 2.66 -9.42
C VAL A 119 -16.30 1.90 -8.94
N ALA A 120 -15.59 1.22 -9.85
CA ALA A 120 -14.36 0.52 -9.54
C ALA A 120 -13.27 1.46 -9.01
N LEU A 121 -13.06 2.62 -9.66
CA LEU A 121 -12.14 3.65 -9.18
C LEU A 121 -12.54 4.16 -7.79
N ALA A 122 -13.82 4.48 -7.57
CA ALA A 122 -14.28 4.94 -6.26
C ALA A 122 -14.03 3.88 -5.17
N ALA A 123 -14.31 2.61 -5.45
CA ALA A 123 -14.10 1.50 -4.53
C ALA A 123 -12.62 1.27 -4.21
N ILE A 124 -11.74 1.30 -5.23
CA ILE A 124 -10.29 1.21 -5.04
C ILE A 124 -9.79 2.34 -4.15
N GLY A 125 -10.29 3.56 -4.36
CA GLY A 125 -9.90 4.74 -3.60
C GLY A 125 -10.30 4.65 -2.14
N ALA A 126 -11.55 4.26 -1.88
CA ALA A 126 -12.05 4.05 -0.54
C ALA A 126 -11.28 2.95 0.21
N ALA A 127 -11.00 1.84 -0.47
CA ALA A 127 -10.22 0.72 0.09
C ALA A 127 -8.76 1.11 0.35
N THR A 128 -8.15 1.88 -0.54
CA THR A 128 -6.78 2.38 -0.38
C THR A 128 -6.68 3.38 0.77
N ALA A 129 -7.64 4.30 0.87
CA ALA A 129 -7.66 5.33 1.92
C ALA A 129 -7.86 4.74 3.33
N SER A 130 -8.49 3.56 3.46
CA SER A 130 -8.63 2.89 4.75
C SER A 130 -7.37 2.13 5.19
N ALA A 131 -6.48 1.78 4.26
CA ALA A 131 -5.33 0.91 4.53
C ALA A 131 -4.37 1.44 5.62
N PRO A 132 -4.00 2.74 5.66
CA PRO A 132 -3.14 3.26 6.74
C PRO A 132 -3.77 3.15 8.13
N GLY A 133 -5.10 3.23 8.22
CA GLY A 133 -5.84 3.06 9.48
C GLY A 133 -5.78 1.63 10.02
N LEU A 134 -5.49 0.63 9.17
CA LEU A 134 -5.38 -0.77 9.60
C LEU A 134 -4.10 -1.04 10.39
N ALA A 135 -2.99 -0.40 10.02
CA ALA A 135 -1.76 -0.50 10.80
C ALA A 135 -1.86 0.20 12.15
N ALA A 136 -2.51 1.37 12.20
CA ALA A 136 -2.72 2.09 13.45
C ALA A 136 -3.54 1.28 14.48
N ASN A 137 -4.43 0.40 14.02
CA ASN A 137 -5.32 -0.40 14.86
C ASN A 137 -4.86 -1.84 15.09
N ARG A 138 -3.63 -2.22 14.69
CA ARG A 138 -3.15 -3.62 14.71
C ARG A 138 -4.10 -4.61 14.03
N ALA A 139 -4.82 -4.15 13.00
CA ALA A 139 -5.83 -4.91 12.29
C ALA A 139 -5.30 -5.47 10.94
N LEU A 140 -3.99 -5.36 10.69
CA LEU A 140 -3.36 -5.77 9.43
C LEU A 140 -3.69 -7.23 9.08
N GLY A 141 -3.47 -8.18 10.00
CA GLY A 141 -3.74 -9.59 9.71
C GLY A 141 -5.22 -9.93 9.46
N ALA A 142 -6.17 -9.19 10.05
CA ALA A 142 -7.59 -9.52 9.96
C ALA A 142 -8.29 -8.81 8.79
N ASP A 143 -7.95 -7.54 8.54
CA ASP A 143 -8.72 -6.66 7.67
C ASP A 143 -8.00 -6.30 6.37
N LEU A 144 -6.66 -6.35 6.32
CA LEU A 144 -5.92 -6.10 5.09
C LEU A 144 -6.28 -7.10 3.98
N PRO A 145 -6.46 -8.42 4.25
CA PRO A 145 -6.93 -9.36 3.22
C PRO A 145 -8.29 -8.96 2.62
N ARG A 146 -9.19 -8.37 3.43
CA ARG A 146 -10.50 -7.90 2.97
C ARG A 146 -10.37 -6.68 2.07
N VAL A 147 -9.47 -5.75 2.40
CA VAL A 147 -9.13 -4.60 1.55
C VAL A 147 -8.56 -5.07 0.21
N ILE A 148 -7.62 -6.01 0.23
CA ILE A 148 -7.04 -6.60 -0.99
C ILE A 148 -8.13 -7.23 -1.85
N ALA A 149 -9.00 -8.06 -1.24
CA ALA A 149 -10.09 -8.70 -1.95
C ALA A 149 -11.06 -7.67 -2.56
N LEU A 150 -11.40 -6.60 -1.84
CA LEU A 150 -12.27 -5.54 -2.33
C LEU A 150 -11.68 -4.84 -3.57
N ILE A 151 -10.38 -4.54 -3.56
CA ILE A 151 -9.69 -3.96 -4.72
C ILE A 151 -9.71 -4.93 -5.89
N GLY A 152 -9.45 -6.23 -5.65
CA GLY A 152 -9.54 -7.28 -6.66
C GLY A 152 -10.93 -7.34 -7.31
N HIS A 153 -12.00 -7.31 -6.51
CA HIS A 153 -13.38 -7.32 -7.00
C HIS A 153 -13.71 -6.04 -7.78
N ALA A 154 -13.29 -4.87 -7.29
CA ALA A 154 -13.49 -3.60 -7.99
C ALA A 154 -12.86 -3.62 -9.39
N MET A 155 -11.62 -4.09 -9.53
CA MET A 155 -10.98 -4.24 -10.83
C MET A 155 -11.69 -5.24 -11.73
N ALA A 156 -12.22 -6.34 -11.17
CA ALA A 156 -12.97 -7.33 -11.94
C ALA A 156 -14.27 -6.74 -12.51
N VAL A 157 -14.99 -5.94 -11.71
CA VAL A 157 -16.21 -5.23 -12.12
C VAL A 157 -15.90 -4.15 -13.17
N GLY A 158 -14.80 -3.40 -12.99
CA GLY A 158 -14.36 -2.37 -13.92
C GLY A 158 -13.63 -2.90 -15.16
N GLY A 159 -13.38 -4.21 -15.24
CA GLY A 159 -12.67 -4.85 -16.34
C GLY A 159 -13.57 -5.10 -17.56
N PRO A 160 -12.98 -5.42 -18.72
CA PRO A 160 -13.71 -5.63 -19.99
C PRO A 160 -14.62 -6.89 -20.02
N GLY A 161 -14.89 -7.53 -18.89
CA GLY A 161 -15.64 -8.78 -18.77
C GLY A 161 -17.04 -8.67 -18.14
N CYS A 162 -17.46 -7.49 -17.67
CA CYS A 162 -18.79 -7.36 -17.07
C CYS A 162 -19.86 -7.24 -18.17
N PRO A 163 -20.84 -8.17 -18.28
CA PRO A 163 -21.92 -8.05 -19.25
C PRO A 163 -22.73 -6.78 -18.97
N ARG A 164 -22.99 -6.01 -20.04
CA ARG A 164 -23.80 -4.79 -20.04
C ARG A 164 -25.28 -5.08 -19.86
#